data_AF-A0A0G1VIQ0-F1
#
_entry.id   AF-A0A0G1VIQ0-F1
#
_cell.length_a   1.000
_cell.length_b   1.000
_cell.length_c   1.000
_cell.angle_alpha   90.00
_cell.angle_beta   90.00
_cell.angle_gamma   90.00
#
_symmetry.space_group_name_H-M   'P 1'
#
loop_
_entity.id
_entity.type
_entity.pdbx_description
1 polymer ?
#
loop_
_entity_poly.entity_id
_entity_poly.type
_entity_poly.pdbx_seq_one_letter_code
_entity_poly.pdbx_strand_id
1 'polypeptide(L)' 'MTTPQKEALKHLAIVFLYSGVSSILPIVLAYVENDPRWTLLIPLINSAWYAVSRYLKERKLIEETDMKGDAF' A
#
# COMPACT_ATOMS: atom_id res chain seq x y z
N MET A 1 -24.63 -1.94 5.00
CA MET A 1 -23.26 -1.37 5.01
C MET A 1 -23.36 0.08 4.61
N THR A 2 -22.90 0.99 5.47
CA THR A 2 -22.82 2.42 5.14
C THR A 2 -21.71 2.64 4.10
N THR A 3 -21.85 3.70 3.30
CA THR A 3 -20.88 4.07 2.24
C THR A 3 -19.40 4.07 2.70
N PRO A 4 -19.06 4.56 3.92
CA PRO A 4 -17.69 4.55 4.43
C PRO A 4 -17.12 3.14 4.66
N GLN A 5 -17.95 2.19 5.12
CA GLN A 5 -17.51 0.81 5.38
C GLN A 5 -17.17 0.06 4.08
N LYS A 6 -17.91 0.35 3.00
CA LYS A 6 -17.63 -0.22 1.67
C LYS A 6 -16.30 0.26 1.11
N GLU A 7 -15.93 1.52 1.32
CA GLU A 7 -14.65 2.06 0.85
C GLU A 7 -13.47 1.54 1.66
N ALA A 8 -13.60 1.46 2.99
CA ALA A 8 -12.58 0.89 3.86
C ALA A 8 -12.28 -0.57 3.49
N LEU A 9 -13.31 -1.37 3.21
CA LEU A 9 -13.16 -2.76 2.80
C LEU A 9 -12.48 -2.91 1.43
N LYS A 10 -12.83 -2.04 0.47
CA LYS A 10 -12.13 -1.99 -0.83
C LYS A 10 -10.66 -1.64 -0.66
N HIS A 11 -10.35 -0.64 0.17
CA HIS A 11 -8.98 -0.20 0.42
C HIS A 11 -8.16 -1.32 1.07
N LEU A 12 -8.73 -2.00 2.07
CA LEU A 12 -8.11 -3.12 2.75
C LEU A 12 -7.84 -4.29 1.80
N ALA A 13 -8.79 -4.61 0.93
CA ALA A 13 -8.62 -5.65 -0.09
C ALA A 13 -7.50 -5.31 -1.10
N ILE A 14 -7.40 -4.06 -1.54
CA ILE A 14 -6.35 -3.60 -2.44
C ILE A 14 -4.98 -3.69 -1.76
N VAL A 15 -4.86 -3.20 -0.52
CA VAL A 15 -3.62 -3.26 0.26
C VAL A 15 -3.20 -4.71 0.48
N PHE A 16 -4.13 -5.59 0.84
CA PHE A 16 -3.88 -7.01 1.09
C PHE A 16 -3.43 -7.74 -0.18
N LEU A 17 -4.12 -7.53 -1.30
CA LEU A 17 -3.74 -8.12 -2.58
C LEU A 17 -2.39 -7.58 -3.08
N TYR A 18 -2.14 -6.29 -2.91
CA TYR A 18 -0.85 -5.70 -3.29
C TYR A 18 0.29 -6.28 -2.44
N SER A 19 0.13 -6.36 -1.12
CA SER A 19 1.15 -6.92 -0.23
C SER A 19 1.38 -8.43 -0.44
N GLY A 20 0.33 -9.20 -0.73
CA GLY A 20 0.45 -10.61 -1.07
C GLY A 20 1.11 -10.87 -2.43
N VAL A 21 0.72 -10.12 -3.48
CA VAL A 21 1.29 -10.28 -4.82
C VAL A 21 2.72 -9.77 -4.87
N SER A 22 3.02 -8.64 -4.25
CA SER A 22 4.37 -8.05 -4.23
C SER A 22 5.41 -8.92 -3.51
N SER A 23 4.99 -9.73 -2.54
CA SER A 23 5.90 -10.63 -1.81
C SER A 23 6.17 -11.94 -2.56
N ILE A 24 5.20 -12.45 -3.31
CA ILE A 24 5.31 -13.73 -4.02
C ILE A 24 5.87 -13.55 -5.44
N LEU A 25 5.49 -12.48 -6.15
CA LEU A 25 5.85 -12.28 -7.56
C LEU A 25 7.37 -12.25 -7.82
N PRO A 26 8.21 -11.56 -7.01
CA PRO A 26 9.67 -11.57 -7.20
C PRO A 26 10.29 -12.95 -7.02
N ILE A 27 9.73 -13.75 -6.10
CA ILE A 27 10.19 -15.10 -5.80
C ILE A 27 9.83 -16.04 -6.94
N VAL A 28 8.60 -15.92 -7.46
CA VAL A 28 8.16 -16.69 -8.63
C VAL A 28 8.99 -16.33 -9.87
N LEU A 29 9.27 -15.05 -10.11
CA LEU A 29 10.12 -14.62 -11.22
C LEU A 29 11.55 -15.16 -11.09
N ALA A 30 12.16 -15.08 -9.90
CA ALA A 30 13.49 -15.64 -9.66
C ALA A 30 13.54 -17.15 -9.91
N TYR A 31 12.46 -17.88 -9.58
CA TYR A 31 12.35 -19.31 -9.82
C TYR A 31 12.18 -19.68 -11.29
N VAL A 32 11.30 -18.96 -12.02
CA VAL A 32 11.02 -19.23 -13.45
C VAL A 32 12.23 -18.88 -14.31
N GLU A 33 12.89 -17.76 -14.05
CA GLU A 33 14.02 -17.25 -14.83
C GLU A 33 15.37 -17.87 -14.41
N ASN A 34 15.42 -18.61 -13.30
CA ASN A 34 16.65 -19.08 -12.65
C ASN A 34 17.70 -17.97 -12.40
N ASP A 35 17.29 -16.71 -12.34
CA ASP A 35 18.16 -15.57 -12.03
C ASP A 35 17.79 -14.99 -10.65
N PRO A 36 18.68 -15.10 -9.64
CA PRO A 36 18.42 -14.58 -8.31
C PRO A 36 18.31 -13.04 -8.27
N ARG A 37 18.72 -12.32 -9.31
CA ARG A 37 18.62 -10.84 -9.37
C ARG A 37 17.18 -10.35 -9.36
N TRP A 38 16.21 -11.16 -9.76
CA TRP A 38 14.79 -10.83 -9.66
C TRP A 38 14.33 -10.59 -8.21
N THR A 39 15.06 -11.11 -7.22
CA THR A 39 14.82 -10.79 -5.79
C THR A 39 15.05 -9.31 -5.46
N LEU A 40 15.81 -8.56 -6.28
CA LEU A 40 15.99 -7.11 -6.13
C LEU A 40 14.68 -6.32 -6.37
N LEU A 41 13.65 -6.95 -6.95
CA LEU A 41 12.32 -6.35 -7.02
C LEU A 41 11.68 -6.22 -5.64
N ILE A 42 12.07 -7.03 -4.65
CA ILE A 42 11.52 -6.98 -3.28
C ILE A 42 11.76 -5.59 -2.64
N PRO A 43 12.99 -5.05 -2.55
CA PRO A 43 13.21 -3.71 -2.03
C PRO A 43 12.58 -2.63 -2.93
N LEU A 44 12.55 -2.84 -4.25
CA LEU A 44 11.94 -1.89 -5.19
C LEU A 44 10.44 -1.72 -4.92
N ILE A 45 9.69 -2.83 -4.84
CA ILE A 45 8.25 -2.81 -4.59
C ILE A 45 7.96 -2.28 -3.18
N ASN A 46 8.77 -2.63 -2.17
CA ASN A 46 8.63 -2.06 -0.83
C ASN A 46 8.80 -0.55 -0.82
N SER A 47 9.79 -0.02 -1.54
CA SER A 47 10.02 1.44 -1.62
C SER A 47 8.88 2.16 -2.34
N ALA A 48 8.37 1.59 -3.43
CA ALA A 48 7.20 2.09 -4.15
C ALA A 48 5.96 2.09 -3.25
N TRP A 49 5.73 1.01 -2.50
CA TRP A 49 4.61 0.92 -1.55
C TRP A 49 4.71 1.94 -0.43
N TYR A 50 5.90 2.13 0.13
CA TYR A 50 6.16 3.14 1.15
C TYR A 50 5.86 4.55 0.61
N ALA A 51 6.33 4.88 -0.59
CA ALA A 51 6.08 6.16 -1.24
C ALA A 51 4.58 6.40 -1.49
N VAL A 52 3.87 5.39 -2.02
CA VAL A 52 2.42 5.46 -2.25
C VAL A 52 1.66 5.60 -0.94
N SER A 53 2.00 4.80 0.08
CA SER A 53 1.37 4.87 1.40
C SER A 53 1.58 6.23 2.05
N ARG A 54 2.79 6.77 1.96
CA ARG A 54 3.13 8.10 2.46
C ARG A 54 2.38 9.19 1.71
N TYR A 55 2.35 9.13 0.38
CA TYR A 55 1.61 10.08 -0.45
C TYR A 55 0.11 10.04 -0.15
N LEU A 56 -0.50 8.87 -0.02
CA LEU A 56 -1.91 8.71 0.34
C LEU A 56 -2.19 9.22 1.76
N LYS A 57 -1.26 9.01 2.69
CA LYS A 57 -1.35 9.55 4.06
C LYS A 57 -1.25 11.08 4.07
N GLU A 58 -0.31 11.66 3.31
CA GLU A 58 -0.16 13.11 3.15
C GLU A 58 -1.38 13.75 2.47
N ARG A 59 -1.98 13.06 1.49
CA ARG A 59 -3.23 13.51 0.83
C ARG A 59 -4.47 13.35 1.71
N LYS A 60 -4.43 12.52 2.76
CA LYS A 60 -5.46 12.40 3.82
C LYS A 60 -5.18 13.22 5.09
N LEU A 61 -4.09 13.99 5.12
CA LEU A 61 -3.69 14.81 6.28
C LEU A 61 -4.22 16.26 6.23
N ILE A 62 -5.10 16.62 5.28
CA ILE A 62 -5.80 17.92 5.28
C ILE A 62 -7.25 17.82 5.81
N GLU A 63 -7.74 16.64 6.21
CA GLU A 63 -9.09 16.52 6.83
C GLU A 63 -9.07 16.39 8.37
N GLU A 64 -7.94 16.04 8.99
CA GLU A 64 -7.88 15.85 10.45
C GLU A 64 -7.37 17.06 11.24
N THR A 65 -6.93 18.13 10.57
CA THR A 65 -6.50 19.37 11.25
C THR A 65 -7.65 20.37 11.44
N ASP A 66 -8.79 20.18 10.78
CA ASP A 66 -9.93 21.14 10.81
C ASP A 66 -10.99 20.80 11.87
N MET A 67 -10.95 19.62 12.51
CA MET A 67 -11.89 19.25 13.60
C MET A 67 -11.33 19.42 15.01
N LYS A 68 -10.09 19.91 15.15
CA LYS A 68 -9.46 20.17 16.47
C LYS A 68 -9.20 21.66 16.73
N GLY A 69 -9.81 22.53 15.93
CA GLY A 69 -9.77 24.00 16.06
C GLY A 69 -10.99 24.61 16.76
N ASP A 70 -12.09 23.87 16.96
CA ASP A 70 -13.33 24.37 17.58
C ASP A 70 -13.52 23.85 19.02
N ALA A 71 -12.43 23.80 19.79
CA ALA A 71 -12.49 23.38 21.19
C ALA A 71 -11.54 24.15 22.10
N PHE A 72 -11.34 25.45 21.84
CA PHE A 72 -10.83 26.43 22.81
C PHE A 72 -11.42 27.82 22.54
#